data_AF-A0A3R5UC11-F1
#
_entry.id   AF-A0A3R5UC11-F1
#
_cell.length_a   1.000
_cell.length_b   1.000
_cell.length_c   1.000
_cell.angle_alpha   90.00
_cell.angle_beta   90.00
_cell.angle_gamma   90.00
#
_symmetry.space_group_name_H-M   'P 1'
#
loop_
_entity.id
_entity.type
_entity.pdbx_description
1 polymer ?
#
loop_
_entity_poly.entity_id
_entity_poly.type
_entity_poly.pdbx_seq_one_letter_code
_entity_poly.pdbx_strand_id
1 'polypeptide(L)' 'MFSLKFCVYKYYIVILNYDRGHFGCSILLGADAISLDSNKEWDDNENLREFWADIDEQLKLRIPDKFLEANGWK' A
#
# COMPACT_ATOMS: atom_id res chain seq x y z
N MET A 1 11.36 -14.96 -3.20
CA MET A 1 10.04 -14.47 -2.74
C MET A 1 10.14 -14.10 -1.27
N PHE A 2 9.75 -12.88 -0.91
CA PHE A 2 9.51 -12.51 0.48
C PHE A 2 8.21 -11.71 0.59
N SER A 3 7.62 -11.70 1.78
CA SER A 3 6.40 -10.95 2.08
C SER A 3 6.59 -10.14 3.36
N LEU A 4 6.21 -8.87 3.33
CA LEU A 4 6.19 -7.99 4.48
C LEU A 4 4.73 -7.67 4.81
N LYS A 5 4.34 -7.93 6.05
CA LYS A 5 3.02 -7.58 6.58
C LYS A 5 3.18 -6.49 7.63
N PHE A 6 2.48 -5.38 7.46
CA PHE A 6 2.60 -4.24 8.36
C PHE A 6 1.29 -3.46 8.45
N CYS A 7 1.14 -2.68 9.52
CA CYS A 7 -0.02 -1.82 9.70
C CYS A 7 0.29 -0.42 9.17
N VAL A 8 -0.64 0.13 8.38
CA VAL A 8 -0.55 1.49 7.83
C VAL A 8 -1.73 2.31 8.34
N TYR A 9 -1.45 3.57 8.71
CA TYR A 9 -2.42 4.52 9.26
C TYR A 9 -3.19 4.02 10.51
N LYS A 10 -2.67 3.03 11.25
CA LYS A 10 -3.40 2.35 12.34
C LYS A 10 -4.79 1.86 11.89
N TYR A 11 -4.99 1.60 10.61
CA TYR A 11 -6.30 1.33 10.01
C TYR A 11 -6.26 0.08 9.14
N TYR A 12 -5.32 0.03 8.19
CA TYR A 12 -5.17 -1.11 7.30
C TYR A 12 -4.00 -2.00 7.70
N ILE A 13 -4.16 -3.30 7.45
CA ILE A 13 -3.06 -4.25 7.40
C ILE A 13 -2.73 -4.45 5.93
N VAL A 14 -1.51 -4.10 5.55
CA VAL A 14 -1.01 -4.18 4.19
C VAL A 14 -0.02 -5.33 4.09
N ILE A 15 -0.07 -6.05 2.97
CA ILE A 15 0.94 -7.01 2.57
C ILE A 15 1.66 -6.50 1.33
N LEU A 16 2.99 -6.45 1.41
CA LEU A 16 3.88 -6.24 0.29
C LEU A 16 4.54 -7.57 -0.05
N ASN A 17 4.29 -8.07 -1.24
CA ASN A 17 4.91 -9.28 -1.76
C ASN A 17 5.98 -8.88 -2.78
N TYR A 18 7.14 -9.51 -2.72
CA TYR A 18 8.16 -9.41 -3.76
C TYR A 18 8.46 -10.79 -4.32
N ASP A 19 8.28 -10.95 -5.63
CA ASP A 19 8.69 -12.15 -6.35
C ASP A 19 9.22 -11.82 -7.75
N ARG A 20 10.42 -12.36 -8.06
CA ARG A 20 11.09 -12.24 -9.38
C ARG A 20 11.13 -10.81 -9.96
N GLY A 21 11.45 -9.80 -9.14
CA GLY A 21 11.49 -8.40 -9.60
C GLY A 21 10.18 -7.65 -9.47
N HIS A 22 9.07 -8.34 -9.17
CA HIS A 22 7.75 -7.72 -9.09
C HIS A 22 7.31 -7.53 -7.64
N PHE A 23 6.89 -6.31 -7.33
CA PHE A 23 6.17 -6.00 -6.11
C PHE A 23 4.65 -6.09 -6.34
N GLY A 24 3.94 -6.70 -5.40
CA GLY A 24 2.49 -6.63 -5.29
C GLY A 24 2.12 -6.05 -3.93
N CYS A 25 1.16 -5.13 -3.89
CA CYS A 25 0.69 -4.50 -2.66
C CYS A 25 -0.81 -4.72 -2.50
N SER A 26 -1.26 -5.12 -1.32
CA SER A 26 -2.69 -5.36 -1.08
C SER A 26 -3.08 -5.05 0.37
N ILE A 27 -4.31 -4.58 0.54
CA ILE A 27 -4.95 -4.50 1.86
C ILE A 27 -5.50 -5.89 2.20
N LEU A 28 -5.15 -6.42 3.36
CA LEU A 28 -5.71 -7.67 3.88
C LEU A 28 -7.05 -7.43 4.59
N LEU A 29 -8.05 -8.23 4.25
CA LEU A 29 -9.39 -8.24 4.84
C LEU A 29 -9.76 -9.67 5.27
N GLY A 30 -9.26 -10.09 6.42
CA GLY A 30 -9.46 -11.45 6.89
C GLY A 30 -8.74 -12.47 5.99
N ALA A 31 -9.52 -13.29 5.26
CA ALA A 31 -9.00 -14.26 4.31
C ALA A 31 -8.82 -13.69 2.89
N ASP A 32 -9.42 -12.53 2.61
CA ASP A 32 -9.39 -11.88 1.30
C ASP A 32 -8.35 -10.75 1.25
N ALA A 33 -8.01 -10.31 0.04
CA ALA A 33 -7.12 -9.19 -0.19
C ALA A 33 -7.66 -8.28 -1.30
N ILE A 34 -7.53 -6.97 -1.11
CA ILE A 34 -7.82 -5.96 -2.13
C ILE A 34 -6.49 -5.45 -2.66
N SER A 35 -6.22 -5.67 -3.95
CA SER A 35 -5.02 -5.14 -4.59
C SER A 35 -5.02 -3.62 -4.56
N LEU A 36 -3.86 -3.04 -4.29
CA LEU A 36 -3.61 -1.62 -4.45
C LEU A 36 -2.88 -1.45 -5.78
N ASP A 37 -3.48 -0.70 -6.69
CA ASP A 37 -2.87 -0.45 -7.98
C ASP A 37 -1.67 0.49 -7.83
N SER A 38 -0.72 0.42 -8.74
CA SER A 38 0.26 1.49 -8.94
C SER A 38 0.30 1.76 -10.44
N ASN A 39 0.45 3.02 -10.84
CA ASN A 39 0.41 3.38 -12.26
C ASN A 39 1.67 2.95 -13.05
N LYS A 40 2.54 2.12 -12.46
CA LYS A 40 3.81 1.71 -13.04
C LYS A 40 4.03 0.19 -12.97
N GLU A 41 4.41 -0.37 -14.11
CA GLU A 41 4.98 -1.70 -14.23
C GLU A 41 6.45 -1.62 -13.81
N TRP A 42 6.82 -2.33 -12.75
CA TRP A 42 8.14 -2.21 -12.14
C TRP A 42 9.27 -2.74 -13.02
N ASP A 43 10.31 -1.91 -13.22
CA ASP A 43 11.66 -2.25 -13.68
C ASP A 43 12.64 -1.99 -12.52
N ASP A 44 13.76 -2.73 -12.45
CA ASP A 44 14.74 -2.70 -11.34
C ASP A 44 15.38 -1.30 -11.11
N ASN A 45 15.13 -0.34 -12.04
CA ASN A 45 15.57 1.04 -11.99
C ASN A 45 14.52 2.03 -11.47
N GLU A 46 13.30 1.58 -11.15
CA GLU A 46 12.21 2.48 -10.81
C GLU A 46 12.29 3.03 -9.38
N ASN A 47 11.80 4.25 -9.22
CA ASN A 47 11.87 5.00 -7.98
C ASN A 47 10.80 4.49 -7.00
N LEU A 48 11.21 3.73 -5.99
CA LEU A 48 10.34 3.25 -4.90
C LEU A 48 9.47 4.36 -4.29
N ARG A 49 9.92 5.62 -4.33
CA ARG A 49 9.17 6.75 -3.79
C ARG A 49 7.84 7.00 -4.49
N GLU A 50 7.80 6.89 -5.82
CA GLU A 50 6.58 7.15 -6.59
C GLU A 50 5.57 6.02 -6.39
N PHE A 51 6.04 4.78 -6.40
CA PHE A 51 5.23 3.62 -6.02
C PHE A 51 4.58 3.81 -4.64
N TRP A 52 5.35 4.19 -3.63
CA TRP A 52 4.79 4.42 -2.29
C TRP A 52 3.86 5.63 -2.23
N ALA A 53 4.02 6.64 -3.11
CA ALA A 53 3.09 7.76 -3.20
C ALA A 53 1.72 7.32 -3.74
N ASP A 54 1.70 6.49 -4.80
CA ASP A 54 0.45 5.92 -5.35
C ASP A 54 -0.27 5.06 -4.30
N ILE A 55 0.48 4.22 -3.59
CA ILE A 55 -0.05 3.37 -2.52
C ILE A 55 -0.58 4.23 -1.36
N ASP A 56 0.14 5.30 -0.97
CA ASP A 56 -0.28 6.22 0.09
C ASP A 56 -1.59 6.93 -0.24
N GLU A 57 -1.69 7.49 -1.46
CA GLU A 57 -2.90 8.14 -1.97
C GLU A 57 -4.08 7.18 -1.92
N GLN A 58 -3.89 5.98 -2.46
CA GLN A 58 -4.90 4.95 -2.48
C GLN A 58 -5.38 4.52 -1.10
N LEU A 59 -4.48 4.42 -0.12
CA LEU A 59 -4.86 4.11 1.25
C LEU A 59 -5.68 5.25 1.85
N LYS A 60 -5.20 6.50 1.73
CA LYS A 60 -5.88 7.69 2.26
C LYS A 60 -7.27 7.89 1.67
N LEU A 61 -7.46 7.68 0.37
CA LEU A 61 -8.76 7.77 -0.30
C LEU A 61 -9.82 6.82 0.27
N ARG A 62 -9.40 5.72 0.90
CA ARG A 62 -10.28 4.71 1.49
C ARG A 62 -10.50 4.89 3.00
N ILE A 63 -9.68 5.72 3.65
CA ILE A 63 -9.81 6.02 5.09
C ILE A 63 -10.71 7.25 5.28
N PRO A 64 -11.66 7.24 6.23
CA PRO A 64 -12.48 8.41 6.50
C PRO A 64 -11.65 9.66 6.85
N ASP A 65 -11.94 10.79 6.20
CA ASP A 65 -11.22 12.05 6.39
C ASP A 65 -11.06 12.47 7.85
N LYS A 66 -12.14 12.40 8.63
CA LYS A 66 -12.13 12.72 10.08
C LYS A 66 -11.09 11.92 10.87
N PHE A 67 -10.79 10.69 10.44
CA PHE A 67 -9.81 9.83 11.09
C PHE A 67 -8.39 10.25 10.73
N LEU A 68 -8.15 10.60 9.46
CA LEU A 68 -6.86 11.13 9.00
C LEU A 68 -6.54 12.48 9.68
N GLU A 69 -7.51 13.40 9.71
CA GLU A 69 -7.39 14.72 10.33
C GLU A 69 -7.08 14.62 11.83
N ALA A 70 -7.82 13.78 12.57
CA ALA A 70 -7.60 13.58 14.00
C ALA A 70 -6.19 13.04 14.34
N ASN A 71 -5.51 12.41 13.38
CA ASN A 71 -4.15 11.89 13.55
C ASN A 71 -3.08 12.76 12.85
N GLY A 72 -3.44 13.87 12.21
CA GLY A 72 -2.51 14.75 11.50
C GLY A 72 -1.91 14.15 10.23
N TRP A 73 -2.66 13.28 9.55
CA TRP A 73 -2.23 12.60 8.32
C TRP A 73 -2.83 13.17 7.03
N LYS A 74 -3.67 14.19 7.16
CA LYS A 74 -4.27 14.94 6.07
C LYS A 74 -3.92 16.41 6.23
#